data_AF-A0A5Y2E4U8-F1
#
_entry.id   AF-A0A5Y2E4U8-F1
#
_cell.length_a   1.000
_cell.length_b   1.000
_cell.length_c   1.000
_cell.angle_alpha   90.00
_cell.angle_beta   90.00
_cell.angle_gamma   90.00
#
_symmetry.space_group_name_H-M   'P 1'
#
loop_
_entity.id
_entity.type
_entity.pdbx_description
1 polymer ?
#
loop_
_entity_poly.entity_id
_entity_poly.type
_entity_poly.pdbx_seq_one_letter_code
_entity_poly.pdbx_strand_id
1 'polypeptide(L)'
;AGEGTANGSDADSGTRKLARENGDGFGMSTSYDFDFGLSLGAAYSSSDRTDNQVASGRGDGHHYYGNSYAGGETAEAWTVGVKYDAYNVYLAAMYAETRNMTYYGGGDGGDGGIANKTQNFEVVAQYQFDFGLRPSIAYLQSKGKDLGGQDMDSRGNYRYTDKDLVKYVDVGMTYYFNKNMSTYVD
;
A
#
# COMPACT_ATOMS: atom_id res chain seq x y z
N ALA A 1 -11.41 15.19 -18.91
CA ALA A 1 -11.02 13.80 -19.25
C ALA A 1 -9.82 13.47 -18.38
N GLY A 2 -9.81 12.33 -17.68
CA GLY A 2 -8.68 12.03 -16.81
C GLY A 2 -7.40 11.67 -17.56
N GLU A 3 -6.25 11.81 -16.89
CA GLU A 3 -4.91 11.53 -17.41
C GLU A 3 -4.38 10.13 -17.02
N GLY A 4 -3.59 9.48 -17.89
CA GLY A 4 -3.03 8.13 -17.68
C GLY A 4 -3.49 7.04 -18.69
N THR A 5 -2.82 5.88 -18.72
CA THR A 5 -3.17 4.75 -19.60
C THR A 5 -4.37 3.96 -19.05
N ALA A 6 -5.45 3.84 -19.83
CA ALA A 6 -6.61 3.03 -19.45
C ALA A 6 -6.31 1.52 -19.63
N ASN A 7 -6.44 0.74 -18.54
CA ASN A 7 -6.36 -0.72 -18.58
C ASN A 7 -7.61 -1.35 -17.95
N GLY A 8 -8.35 -2.15 -18.72
CA GLY A 8 -9.48 -2.96 -18.24
C GLY A 8 -10.87 -2.32 -18.39
N SER A 9 -11.83 -2.79 -17.57
CA SER A 9 -13.28 -2.50 -17.62
C SER A 9 -13.69 -1.03 -17.56
N ASP A 10 -12.76 -0.12 -17.24
CA ASP A 10 -12.99 1.33 -17.17
C ASP A 10 -12.95 2.01 -18.56
N ALA A 11 -12.57 1.29 -19.62
CA ALA A 11 -12.66 1.77 -21.00
C ALA A 11 -14.11 1.88 -21.51
N ASP A 12 -15.05 1.13 -20.91
CA ASP A 12 -16.43 1.00 -21.38
C ASP A 12 -17.41 1.98 -20.68
N SER A 13 -17.03 2.56 -19.53
CA SER A 13 -17.88 3.45 -18.72
C SER A 13 -17.57 4.94 -18.84
N GLY A 14 -16.53 5.31 -19.61
CA GLY A 14 -16.16 6.72 -19.89
C GLY A 14 -15.64 7.53 -18.70
N THR A 15 -15.57 6.96 -17.48
CA THR A 15 -15.04 7.65 -16.29
C THR A 15 -14.07 6.72 -15.55
N ARG A 16 -12.80 7.14 -15.44
CA ARG A 16 -11.77 6.38 -14.72
C ARG A 16 -11.86 6.70 -13.23
N LYS A 17 -11.66 5.68 -12.39
CA LYS A 17 -11.62 5.87 -10.93
C LYS A 17 -10.43 6.74 -10.57
N LEU A 18 -10.63 7.73 -9.70
CA LEU A 18 -9.56 8.63 -9.22
C LEU A 18 -8.37 7.88 -8.63
N ALA A 19 -8.62 6.75 -7.98
CA ALA A 19 -7.60 5.88 -7.39
C ALA A 19 -6.69 5.18 -8.44
N ARG A 20 -7.05 5.22 -9.72
CA ARG A 20 -6.30 4.59 -10.83
C ARG A 20 -5.63 5.60 -11.75
N GLU A 21 -5.80 6.90 -11.47
CA GLU A 21 -5.14 7.96 -12.22
C GLU A 21 -3.75 8.24 -11.63
N ASN A 22 -2.82 8.67 -12.49
CA ASN A 22 -1.50 9.13 -12.08
C ASN A 22 -0.98 10.13 -13.11
N GLY A 23 -0.23 11.13 -12.65
CA GLY A 23 0.54 12.02 -13.51
C GLY A 23 1.92 11.44 -13.84
N ASP A 24 2.76 12.28 -14.44
CA ASP A 24 4.15 11.97 -14.72
C ASP A 24 4.96 11.83 -13.42
N GLY A 25 5.97 10.98 -13.42
CA GLY A 25 6.76 10.74 -12.21
C GLY A 25 8.03 9.95 -12.45
N PHE A 26 8.79 9.74 -11.37
CA PHE A 26 9.99 8.94 -11.37
C PHE A 26 10.05 8.04 -10.14
N GLY A 27 10.87 7.00 -10.23
CA GLY A 27 11.19 6.12 -9.11
C GLY A 27 12.63 5.67 -9.18
N MET A 28 13.23 5.43 -8.02
CA MET A 28 14.57 4.88 -7.89
C MET A 28 14.62 3.88 -6.75
N SER A 29 15.51 2.90 -6.88
CA SER A 29 15.76 1.91 -5.84
C SER A 29 17.23 1.55 -5.79
N THR A 30 17.65 1.06 -4.62
CA THR A 30 18.98 0.49 -4.41
C THR A 30 18.86 -0.69 -3.47
N SER A 31 19.71 -1.68 -3.68
CA SER A 31 19.83 -2.83 -2.80
C SER A 31 21.29 -3.23 -2.63
N TYR A 32 21.58 -3.86 -1.50
CA TYR A 32 22.89 -4.40 -1.21
C TYR A 32 22.73 -5.79 -0.58
N ASP A 33 23.40 -6.76 -1.18
CA ASP A 33 23.41 -8.15 -0.75
C ASP A 33 24.73 -8.46 -0.06
N PHE A 34 24.64 -8.93 1.18
CA PHE A 34 25.77 -9.43 1.94
C PHE A 34 25.99 -10.92 1.64
N ASP A 35 27.23 -11.38 1.77
CA ASP A 35 27.65 -12.76 1.51
C ASP A 35 27.12 -13.79 2.52
N PHE A 36 26.58 -13.34 3.66
CA PHE A 36 26.00 -14.19 4.69
C PHE A 36 24.46 -14.32 4.63
N GLY A 37 23.86 -13.93 3.50
CA GLY A 37 22.41 -14.08 3.23
C GLY A 37 21.52 -12.93 3.72
N LEU A 38 22.10 -11.87 4.28
CA LEU A 38 21.37 -10.63 4.56
C LEU A 38 21.32 -9.75 3.30
N SER A 39 20.18 -9.12 3.06
CA SER A 39 19.99 -8.09 2.04
C SER A 39 19.32 -6.88 2.65
N LEU A 40 19.74 -5.68 2.22
CA LEU A 40 19.08 -4.42 2.53
C LEU A 40 18.61 -3.77 1.23
N GLY A 41 17.43 -3.13 1.26
CA GLY A 41 16.87 -2.43 0.11
C GLY A 41 16.19 -1.13 0.53
N ALA A 42 16.22 -0.15 -0.37
CA ALA A 42 15.44 1.07 -0.23
C ALA A 42 14.92 1.51 -1.60
N ALA A 43 13.74 2.11 -1.63
CA ALA A 43 13.18 2.71 -2.83
C ALA A 43 12.40 3.98 -2.51
N TYR A 44 12.33 4.87 -3.49
CA TYR A 44 11.56 6.12 -3.45
C TYR A 44 10.88 6.33 -4.80
N SER A 45 9.65 6.84 -4.78
CA SER A 45 8.94 7.31 -5.96
C SER A 45 8.20 8.61 -5.67
N SER A 46 8.08 9.43 -6.73
CA SER A 46 7.31 10.66 -6.71
C SER A 46 6.66 10.85 -8.08
N SER A 47 5.40 11.25 -8.09
CA SER A 47 4.68 11.61 -9.30
C SER A 47 3.74 12.78 -9.04
N ASP A 48 3.40 13.49 -10.10
CA ASP A 48 2.29 14.42 -10.10
C ASP A 48 0.98 13.64 -9.92
N ARG A 49 0.00 14.29 -9.29
CA ARG A 49 -1.39 13.83 -9.22
C ARG A 49 -2.17 14.52 -10.32
N THR A 50 -3.12 13.80 -10.91
CA THR A 50 -3.92 14.36 -12.00
C THR A 50 -4.78 15.52 -11.52
N ASP A 51 -5.17 16.40 -12.45
CA ASP A 51 -6.08 17.52 -12.15
C ASP A 51 -7.35 17.07 -11.42
N ASN A 52 -7.89 15.89 -11.77
CA ASN A 52 -9.07 15.35 -11.09
C ASN A 52 -8.78 14.95 -9.65
N GLN A 53 -7.65 14.28 -9.40
CA GLN A 53 -7.23 13.89 -8.05
C GLN A 53 -6.99 15.12 -7.17
N VAL A 54 -6.33 16.14 -7.71
CA VAL A 54 -6.09 17.42 -7.02
C VAL A 54 -7.42 18.14 -6.76
N ALA A 55 -8.31 18.19 -7.75
CA ALA A 55 -9.62 18.82 -7.61
C ALA A 55 -10.48 18.15 -6.54
N SER A 56 -10.50 16.82 -6.48
CA SER A 56 -11.22 16.06 -5.44
C SER A 56 -10.59 16.22 -4.05
N GLY A 57 -9.27 16.41 -3.98
CA GLY A 57 -8.55 16.74 -2.75
C GLY A 57 -8.66 18.19 -2.29
N ARG A 58 -9.29 19.10 -3.08
CA ARG A 58 -9.40 20.52 -2.70
C ARG A 58 -10.16 20.68 -1.40
N GLY A 59 -9.61 21.48 -0.50
CA GLY A 59 -10.20 21.71 0.83
C GLY A 59 -9.86 20.63 1.85
N ASP A 60 -9.07 19.61 1.50
CA ASP A 60 -8.43 18.74 2.48
C ASP A 60 -7.58 19.59 3.46
N GLY A 61 -7.72 19.33 4.76
CA GLY A 61 -7.19 20.15 5.85
C GLY A 61 -8.15 21.22 6.40
N HIS A 62 -9.27 21.50 5.73
CA HIS A 62 -10.34 22.32 6.28
C HIS A 62 -11.34 21.46 7.04
N HIS A 63 -11.25 21.47 8.38
CA HIS A 63 -12.06 20.67 9.33
C HIS A 63 -13.59 20.91 9.27
N TYR A 64 -14.08 21.70 8.32
CA TYR A 64 -15.51 22.02 8.15
C TYR A 64 -16.23 21.10 7.14
N TYR A 65 -15.48 20.45 6.23
CA TYR A 65 -16.05 19.56 5.22
C TYR A 65 -15.28 18.23 5.25
N GLY A 66 -16.00 17.11 5.36
CA GLY A 66 -15.39 15.78 5.39
C GLY A 66 -14.85 15.39 4.03
N ASN A 67 -13.57 15.68 3.76
CA ASN A 67 -12.91 15.26 2.53
C ASN A 67 -12.18 13.93 2.74
N SER A 68 -12.57 12.90 1.97
CA SER A 68 -11.92 11.58 1.97
C SER A 68 -10.75 11.48 0.98
N TYR A 69 -10.53 12.50 0.16
CA TYR A 69 -9.43 12.54 -0.80
C TYR A 69 -8.30 13.42 -0.28
N ALA A 70 -7.10 12.86 -0.29
CA ALA A 70 -5.89 13.57 0.07
C ALA A 70 -5.74 14.86 -0.73
N GLY A 71 -5.26 15.92 -0.07
CA GLY A 71 -4.84 17.14 -0.72
C GLY A 71 -3.46 17.03 -1.41
N GLY A 72 -3.00 18.14 -1.97
CA GLY A 72 -1.66 18.23 -2.57
C GLY A 72 -1.57 17.74 -4.02
N GLU A 73 -0.52 18.21 -4.69
CA GLU A 73 -0.29 18.05 -6.14
C GLU A 73 0.59 16.85 -6.47
N THR A 74 1.27 16.26 -5.47
CA THR A 74 2.18 15.13 -5.66
C THR A 74 1.72 13.92 -4.87
N ALA A 75 2.06 12.74 -5.38
CA ALA A 75 1.96 11.45 -4.72
C ALA A 75 3.38 10.90 -4.53
N GLU A 76 3.73 10.53 -3.29
CA GLU A 76 5.07 10.07 -2.94
C GLU A 76 5.02 8.75 -2.20
N ALA A 77 6.03 7.90 -2.40
CA ALA A 77 6.24 6.73 -1.56
C ALA A 77 7.72 6.50 -1.32
N TRP A 78 8.04 5.99 -0.14
CA TRP A 78 9.36 5.44 0.14
C TRP A 78 9.23 4.16 0.94
N THR A 79 10.18 3.25 0.75
CA THR A 79 10.23 1.98 1.46
C THR A 79 11.66 1.62 1.80
N VAL A 80 11.84 0.95 2.93
CA VAL A 80 13.07 0.28 3.33
C VAL A 80 12.75 -1.15 3.71
N GLY A 81 13.65 -2.06 3.36
CA GLY A 81 13.47 -3.49 3.58
C GLY A 81 14.75 -4.16 4.02
N VAL A 82 14.59 -5.19 4.84
CA VAL A 82 15.63 -6.13 5.22
C VAL A 82 15.15 -7.54 4.96
N LYS A 83 16.02 -8.38 4.44
CA LYS A 83 15.77 -9.80 4.20
C LYS A 83 16.95 -10.61 4.70
N TYR A 84 16.69 -11.72 5.37
CA TYR A 84 17.63 -12.78 5.66
C TYR A 84 17.17 -14.06 4.96
N ASP A 85 18.00 -14.59 4.08
CA ASP A 85 17.71 -15.77 3.25
C ASP A 85 18.92 -16.70 3.23
N ALA A 86 19.03 -17.52 4.27
CA ALA A 86 20.10 -18.50 4.43
C ALA A 86 19.66 -19.64 5.36
N TYR A 87 20.33 -20.79 5.23
CA TYR A 87 20.08 -21.97 6.08
C TYR A 87 18.61 -22.40 6.13
N ASN A 88 17.95 -22.40 4.98
CA ASN A 88 16.52 -22.72 4.83
C ASN A 88 15.55 -21.78 5.57
N VAL A 89 16.05 -20.68 6.13
CA VAL A 89 15.26 -19.66 6.82
C VAL A 89 15.11 -18.47 5.90
N TYR A 90 13.86 -18.02 5.73
CA TYR A 90 13.53 -16.77 5.05
C TYR A 90 12.82 -15.85 6.05
N LEU A 91 13.48 -14.75 6.41
CA LEU A 91 12.90 -13.67 7.20
C LEU A 91 12.95 -12.39 6.37
N ALA A 92 11.85 -11.66 6.27
CA ALA A 92 11.88 -10.34 5.67
C ALA A 92 11.00 -9.38 6.45
N ALA A 93 11.41 -8.12 6.51
CA ALA A 93 10.62 -7.04 7.06
C ALA A 93 10.74 -5.81 6.17
N MET A 94 9.65 -5.09 6.00
CA MET A 94 9.60 -3.84 5.25
C MET A 94 8.83 -2.78 6.04
N TYR A 95 9.27 -1.54 5.91
CA TYR A 95 8.55 -0.37 6.35
C TYR A 95 8.46 0.63 5.20
N ALA A 96 7.25 1.11 4.95
CA ALA A 96 7.01 2.09 3.89
C ALA A 96 6.06 3.18 4.35
N GLU A 97 6.29 4.41 3.90
CA GLU A 97 5.29 5.46 3.98
C GLU A 97 4.90 5.91 2.58
N THR A 98 3.61 6.21 2.43
CA THR A 98 3.10 6.89 1.24
C THR A 98 2.47 8.21 1.63
N ARG A 99 2.47 9.17 0.71
CA ARG A 99 1.76 10.44 0.82
C ARG A 99 0.87 10.60 -0.40
N ASN A 100 -0.39 10.89 -0.17
CA ASN A 100 -1.38 11.19 -1.21
C ASN A 100 -1.50 10.12 -2.32
N MET A 101 -1.19 8.86 -2.00
CA MET A 101 -1.04 7.78 -2.98
C MET A 101 -1.94 6.58 -2.70
N THR A 102 -2.00 6.12 -1.45
CA THR A 102 -2.73 4.89 -1.11
C THR A 102 -4.23 5.14 -1.09
N TYR A 103 -4.97 4.45 -1.94
CA TYR A 103 -6.43 4.48 -1.89
C TYR A 103 -6.97 3.55 -0.80
N TYR A 104 -8.17 3.84 -0.29
CA TYR A 104 -8.90 3.00 0.66
C TYR A 104 -10.38 2.95 0.29
N GLY A 105 -11.12 1.97 0.85
CA GLY A 105 -12.58 1.91 0.71
C GLY A 105 -13.10 1.84 -0.73
N GLY A 106 -12.38 1.16 -1.62
CA GLY A 106 -12.75 1.02 -3.04
C GLY A 106 -12.33 2.17 -3.96
N GLY A 107 -11.83 3.28 -3.40
CA GLY A 107 -11.26 4.40 -4.17
C GLY A 107 -12.27 5.37 -4.78
N ASP A 108 -13.57 5.21 -4.48
CA ASP A 108 -14.67 6.03 -5.00
C ASP A 108 -15.57 6.55 -3.87
N GLY A 109 -15.72 7.88 -3.75
CA GLY A 109 -16.80 8.53 -3.01
C GLY A 109 -17.02 8.08 -1.56
N GLY A 110 -18.26 8.09 -1.10
CA GLY A 110 -18.68 8.14 0.31
C GLY A 110 -18.13 7.10 1.29
N ASP A 111 -17.52 6.01 0.83
CA ASP A 111 -16.94 4.95 1.67
C ASP A 111 -15.43 4.74 1.46
N GLY A 112 -14.78 5.58 0.62
CA GLY A 112 -13.37 5.44 0.25
C GLY A 112 -12.71 6.74 -0.18
N GLY A 113 -11.45 6.67 -0.58
CA GLY A 113 -10.70 7.86 -0.96
C GLY A 113 -9.21 7.60 -1.14
N ILE A 114 -8.41 8.66 -1.03
CA ILE A 114 -6.95 8.61 -1.11
C ILE A 114 -6.42 9.10 0.23
N ALA A 115 -5.64 8.29 0.92
CA ALA A 115 -5.07 8.63 2.22
C ALA A 115 -4.00 9.72 2.08
N ASN A 116 -4.06 10.73 2.95
CA ASN A 116 -3.04 11.78 3.04
C ASN A 116 -1.67 11.19 3.33
N LYS A 117 -1.62 10.25 4.27
CA LYS A 117 -0.42 9.48 4.56
C LYS A 117 -0.78 8.06 4.95
N THR A 118 0.08 7.11 4.60
CA THR A 118 0.05 5.77 5.20
C THR A 118 1.39 5.42 5.81
N GLN A 119 1.33 4.57 6.84
CA GLN A 119 2.48 3.89 7.42
C GLN A 119 2.23 2.40 7.29
N ASN A 120 3.09 1.72 6.55
CA ASN A 120 2.94 0.33 6.17
C ASN A 120 4.09 -0.46 6.79
N PHE A 121 3.77 -1.56 7.44
CA PHE A 121 4.72 -2.47 8.03
C PHE A 121 4.33 -3.89 7.65
N GLU A 122 5.31 -4.64 7.13
CA GLU A 122 5.14 -6.03 6.75
C GLU A 122 6.31 -6.83 7.29
N VAL A 123 6.03 -8.00 7.86
CA VAL A 123 7.07 -8.95 8.28
C VAL A 123 6.61 -10.36 7.98
N VAL A 124 7.53 -11.19 7.49
CA VAL A 124 7.27 -12.59 7.14
C VAL A 124 8.42 -13.46 7.64
N ALA A 125 8.05 -14.64 8.12
CA ALA A 125 8.99 -15.68 8.53
C ALA A 125 8.57 -17.02 7.92
N GLN A 126 9.52 -17.69 7.27
CA GLN A 126 9.30 -18.99 6.63
C GLN A 126 10.49 -19.89 6.86
N TYR A 127 10.23 -21.19 6.86
CA TYR A 127 11.27 -22.22 6.96
C TYR A 127 11.05 -23.28 5.90
N GLN A 128 12.09 -23.68 5.17
CA GLN A 128 12.03 -24.71 4.15
C GLN A 128 12.54 -26.03 4.70
N PHE A 129 11.64 -27.00 4.90
CA PHE A 129 12.07 -28.36 5.21
C PHE A 129 12.56 -29.09 3.95
N ASP A 130 13.54 -29.96 4.12
CA ASP A 130 14.13 -30.75 3.02
C ASP A 130 13.11 -31.68 2.33
N PHE A 131 12.05 -32.09 3.04
CA PHE A 131 10.98 -32.93 2.50
C PHE A 131 9.91 -32.15 1.73
N GLY A 132 10.13 -30.86 1.47
CA GLY A 132 9.31 -30.02 0.60
C GLY A 132 8.29 -29.13 1.29
N LEU A 133 8.06 -29.28 2.61
CA LEU A 133 7.12 -28.41 3.35
C LEU A 133 7.77 -27.06 3.68
N ARG A 134 7.02 -25.97 3.49
CA ARG A 134 7.40 -24.60 3.82
C ARG A 134 6.30 -23.90 4.60
N PRO A 135 6.28 -23.97 5.94
CA PRO A 135 5.40 -23.12 6.74
C PRO A 135 5.77 -21.63 6.60
N SER A 136 4.77 -20.77 6.78
CA SER A 136 4.86 -19.32 6.72
C SER A 136 4.01 -18.69 7.82
N ILE A 137 4.53 -17.63 8.43
CA ILE A 137 3.75 -16.69 9.23
C ILE A 137 4.11 -15.27 8.80
N ALA A 138 3.11 -14.43 8.58
CA ALA A 138 3.33 -13.02 8.28
C ALA A 138 2.40 -12.11 9.10
N TYR A 139 2.82 -10.86 9.26
CA TYR A 139 2.01 -9.79 9.81
C TYR A 139 2.10 -8.59 8.88
N LEU A 140 0.93 -8.07 8.50
CA LEU A 140 0.82 -6.91 7.64
C LEU A 140 -0.08 -5.87 8.31
N GLN A 141 0.39 -4.63 8.33
CA GLN A 141 -0.38 -3.49 8.80
C GLN A 141 -0.15 -2.28 7.90
N SER A 142 -1.24 -1.69 7.41
CA SER A 142 -1.24 -0.38 6.76
C SER A 142 -2.14 0.55 7.57
N LYS A 143 -1.56 1.62 8.12
CA LYS A 143 -2.28 2.62 8.92
C LYS A 143 -2.37 3.91 8.14
N GLY A 144 -3.59 4.31 7.81
CA GLY A 144 -3.91 5.62 7.25
C GLY A 144 -3.85 6.68 8.34
N LYS A 145 -3.21 7.79 8.01
CA LYS A 145 -2.99 8.95 8.87
C LYS A 145 -3.73 10.14 8.30
N ASP A 146 -4.32 10.93 9.18
CA ASP A 146 -5.04 12.15 8.83
C ASP A 146 -6.09 11.88 7.73
N LEU A 147 -6.94 10.88 7.96
CA LEU A 147 -8.04 10.56 7.06
C LEU A 147 -9.24 11.45 7.37
N GLY A 148 -9.54 12.38 6.46
CA GLY A 148 -10.72 13.24 6.56
C GLY A 148 -12.01 12.50 6.21
N GLY A 149 -13.14 13.00 6.71
CA GLY A 149 -14.46 12.42 6.42
C GLY A 149 -14.76 11.09 7.11
N GLN A 150 -13.82 10.53 7.88
CA GLN A 150 -13.90 9.18 8.46
C GLN A 150 -14.45 9.12 9.90
N ASP A 151 -14.59 10.28 10.55
CA ASP A 151 -15.10 10.39 11.92
C ASP A 151 -15.83 11.74 12.09
N MET A 152 -16.77 11.80 13.04
CA MET A 152 -17.53 13.01 13.38
C MET A 152 -17.53 13.26 14.88
N ASP A 153 -17.48 14.53 15.29
CA ASP A 153 -17.68 14.90 16.68
C ASP A 153 -19.16 14.85 17.11
N SER A 154 -19.41 15.03 18.42
CA SER A 154 -20.76 15.05 18.99
C SER A 154 -21.63 16.22 18.51
N ARG A 155 -21.07 17.14 17.73
CA ARG A 155 -21.75 18.30 17.14
C ARG A 155 -21.93 18.13 15.61
N GLY A 156 -21.53 16.99 15.05
CA GLY A 156 -21.65 16.66 13.63
C GLY A 156 -20.54 17.22 12.74
N ASN A 157 -19.44 17.72 13.31
CA ASN A 157 -18.29 18.20 12.50
C ASN A 157 -17.35 17.04 12.18
N TYR A 158 -16.88 16.99 10.93
CA TYR A 158 -15.92 15.98 10.51
C TYR A 158 -14.56 16.15 11.18
N ARG A 159 -13.92 15.03 11.48
CA ARG A 159 -12.56 14.97 12.03
C ARG A 159 -11.63 14.20 11.12
N TYR A 160 -10.38 14.63 11.17
CA TYR A 160 -9.24 13.88 10.67
C TYR A 160 -8.87 12.85 11.72
N THR A 161 -8.71 11.60 11.29
CA THR A 161 -8.48 10.48 12.20
C THR A 161 -7.52 9.46 11.60
N ASP A 162 -6.91 8.67 12.48
CA ASP A 162 -6.05 7.57 12.10
C ASP A 162 -6.86 6.27 12.08
N LYS A 163 -6.75 5.49 11.01
CA LYS A 163 -7.38 4.16 10.93
C LYS A 163 -6.44 3.11 10.35
N ASP A 164 -6.57 1.89 10.85
CA ASP A 164 -5.95 0.72 10.22
C ASP A 164 -6.73 0.42 8.92
N LEU A 165 -6.07 0.54 7.77
CA LEU A 165 -6.61 0.23 6.44
C LEU A 165 -6.49 -1.25 6.11
N VAL A 166 -5.38 -1.85 6.55
CA VAL A 166 -5.11 -3.30 6.49
C VAL A 166 -4.49 -3.69 7.81
N LYS A 167 -4.91 -4.82 8.37
CA LYS A 167 -4.30 -5.40 9.57
C LYS A 167 -4.66 -6.86 9.72
N TYR A 168 -3.70 -7.76 9.48
CA TYR A 168 -3.92 -9.18 9.66
C TYR A 168 -2.63 -9.95 9.95
N VAL A 169 -2.82 -11.14 10.51
CA VAL A 169 -1.79 -12.16 10.61
C VAL A 169 -2.14 -13.25 9.61
N ASP A 170 -1.14 -13.67 8.84
CA ASP A 170 -1.19 -14.70 7.83
C ASP A 170 -0.50 -15.96 8.36
N VAL A 171 -1.12 -17.12 8.23
CA VAL A 171 -0.54 -18.39 8.67
C VAL A 171 -0.82 -19.44 7.63
N GLY A 172 0.20 -19.76 6.84
CA GLY A 172 0.09 -20.67 5.73
C GLY A 172 1.16 -21.75 5.72
N MET A 173 0.99 -22.70 4.83
CA MET A 173 2.04 -23.65 4.48
C MET A 173 1.93 -24.05 3.02
N THR A 174 3.07 -24.16 2.36
CA THR A 174 3.19 -24.69 1.00
C THR A 174 3.94 -26.01 1.03
N TYR A 175 3.42 -27.03 0.35
CA TYR A 175 4.11 -28.30 0.15
C TYR A 175 4.54 -28.43 -1.31
N TYR A 176 5.85 -28.52 -1.53
CA TYR A 176 6.46 -28.69 -2.85
C TYR A 176 6.71 -30.18 -3.12
N PHE A 177 5.98 -30.77 -4.08
CA PHE A 177 6.25 -32.13 -4.55
C PHE A 177 7.53 -32.16 -5.40
N ASN A 178 7.72 -31.14 -6.22
CA ASN A 178 8.91 -30.85 -7.02
C ASN A 178 8.86 -29.39 -7.49
N LYS A 179 9.83 -28.96 -8.29
CA LYS A 179 9.89 -27.59 -8.85
C LYS A 179 8.71 -27.19 -9.74
N ASN A 180 7.85 -28.14 -10.14
CA ASN A 180 6.74 -27.95 -11.07
C ASN A 180 5.35 -28.17 -10.45
N MET A 181 5.27 -28.69 -9.22
CA MET A 181 3.99 -28.99 -8.56
C MET A 181 4.05 -28.73 -7.06
N SER A 182 3.08 -27.98 -6.55
CA SER A 182 2.90 -27.68 -5.13
C SER A 182 1.42 -27.61 -4.77
N THR A 183 1.13 -27.70 -3.47
CA THR A 183 -0.17 -27.36 -2.89
C THR A 183 0.04 -26.46 -1.68
N TYR A 184 -0.96 -25.64 -1.31
CA TYR A 184 -0.84 -24.71 -0.20
C TYR A 184 -2.18 -24.53 0.53
N VAL A 185 -2.08 -24.05 1.76
CA VAL A 185 -3.21 -23.51 2.55
C VAL A 185 -2.75 -22.21 3.17
N ASP A 186 -3.69 -21.26 3.26
CA ASP A 186 -3.53 -19.93 3.82
C ASP A 186 -4.88 -19.50 4.44
#